data_AF-A0A975RI57-F1
#
_entry.id   AF-A0A975RI57-F1
#
_cell.length_a   1.000
_cell.length_b   1.000
_cell.length_c   1.000
_cell.angle_alpha   90.00
_cell.angle_beta   90.00
_cell.angle_gamma   90.00
#
_symmetry.space_group_name_H-M   'P 1'
#
loop_
_entity.id
_entity.type
_entity.pdbx_description
1 polymer ?
#
loop_
_entity_poly.entity_id
_entity_poly.type
_entity_poly.pdbx_seq_one_letter_code
_entity_poly.pdbx_strand_id
1 'polypeptide(L)'
;MNRQDRTTSRLGSPGPFLAAPVSTGNTTATRAVTISVQVVVAIAAIAVRFAAPGWLLLFFLMGGCLVGLVPLIIATAVGVRMLRQGTRTLRTATVAMLAVMDLALLTFALTLPDITDQADTNFVPAVRLFEKQSAVSQHTAAVYGTIAEYAAYCYLIAAAGTAGMAVVAAIARRIRASRTTAD
;
A
#
# COMPACT_ATOMS: atom_id res chain seq x y z
N MET A 1 73.07 -33.38 16.83
CA MET A 1 73.55 -32.62 15.66
C MET A 1 72.44 -32.70 14.61
N ASN A 2 71.50 -31.77 14.45
CA ASN A 2 71.47 -30.31 14.21
C ASN A 2 71.30 -29.95 12.71
N ARG A 3 70.37 -29.02 12.43
CA ARG A 3 69.98 -28.30 11.17
C ARG A 3 69.16 -29.04 10.09
N GLN A 4 67.90 -28.64 9.82
CA GLN A 4 67.40 -27.48 9.03
C GLN A 4 67.75 -27.56 7.52
N ASP A 5 66.76 -27.75 6.64
CA ASP A 5 66.28 -26.69 5.73
C ASP A 5 65.24 -27.13 4.66
N ARG A 6 64.16 -26.34 4.58
CA ARG A 6 63.42 -25.78 3.41
C ARG A 6 62.94 -26.66 2.23
N THR A 7 61.63 -26.59 1.96
CA THR A 7 60.99 -25.94 0.76
C THR A 7 59.46 -26.13 0.79
N THR A 8 58.66 -25.11 1.14
CA THR A 8 57.85 -24.27 0.21
C THR A 8 57.24 -24.96 -1.01
N SER A 9 55.91 -25.12 -1.05
CA SER A 9 55.00 -24.60 -2.10
C SER A 9 53.71 -25.41 -2.22
N ARG A 10 52.59 -24.80 -1.83
CA ARG A 10 51.39 -24.67 -2.68
C ARG A 10 50.49 -23.62 -2.05
N LEU A 11 50.83 -22.38 -2.39
CA LEU A 11 49.93 -21.24 -2.42
C LEU A 11 48.83 -21.59 -3.44
N GLY A 12 47.74 -22.20 -2.99
CA GLY A 12 46.52 -22.34 -3.76
C GLY A 12 45.78 -21.02 -3.71
N SER A 13 45.99 -20.17 -4.71
CA SER A 13 45.21 -18.95 -4.93
C SER A 13 43.71 -19.25 -4.82
N PRO A 14 42.97 -18.61 -3.89
CA PRO A 14 41.53 -18.53 -4.04
C PRO A 14 41.27 -17.59 -5.21
N GLY A 15 40.88 -18.16 -6.35
CA GLY A 15 40.43 -17.40 -7.51
C GLY A 15 39.31 -16.42 -7.14
N PRO A 16 39.13 -15.34 -7.91
CA PRO A 16 38.10 -14.36 -7.63
C PRO A 16 36.73 -15.06 -7.70
N PHE A 17 36.08 -15.21 -6.56
CA PHE A 17 34.66 -15.55 -6.49
C PHE A 17 33.90 -14.42 -7.21
N LEU A 18 33.61 -14.65 -8.49
CA LEU A 18 32.63 -13.87 -9.23
C LEU A 18 31.32 -13.98 -8.46
N ALA A 19 30.94 -12.89 -7.77
CA ALA A 19 29.66 -12.78 -7.12
C ALA A 19 28.58 -13.07 -8.17
N ALA A 20 27.78 -14.12 -7.96
CA ALA A 20 26.66 -14.44 -8.82
C ALA A 20 25.79 -13.19 -9.00
N PRO A 21 25.35 -12.85 -10.22
CA PRO A 21 24.52 -11.68 -10.45
C PRO A 21 23.25 -11.84 -9.62
N VAL A 22 23.11 -10.98 -8.59
CA VAL A 22 21.90 -10.87 -7.80
C VAL A 22 20.78 -10.53 -8.78
N SER A 23 19.88 -11.49 -9.02
CA SER A 23 18.73 -11.35 -9.90
C SER A 23 17.93 -10.10 -9.51
N THR A 24 18.11 -9.03 -10.27
CA THR A 24 17.41 -7.75 -10.12
C THR A 24 15.96 -7.85 -10.61
N GLY A 25 15.60 -8.94 -11.30
CA GLY A 25 14.28 -9.17 -11.92
C GLY A 25 13.12 -9.17 -10.93
N ASN A 26 13.30 -9.75 -9.74
CA ASN A 26 12.21 -9.88 -8.76
C ASN A 26 11.73 -8.52 -8.24
N THR A 27 12.62 -7.53 -8.13
CA THR A 27 12.30 -6.21 -7.57
C THR A 27 11.45 -5.36 -8.50
N THR A 28 11.59 -5.50 -9.82
CA THR A 28 10.81 -4.74 -10.81
C THR A 28 9.40 -5.34 -10.93
N ALA A 29 9.31 -6.68 -10.96
CA ALA A 29 8.04 -7.39 -10.99
C ALA A 29 7.17 -7.06 -9.77
N THR A 30 7.72 -7.08 -8.56
CA THR A 30 6.95 -6.75 -7.34
C THR A 30 6.38 -5.33 -7.36
N ARG A 31 7.12 -4.35 -7.89
CA ARG A 31 6.64 -2.96 -7.98
C ARG A 31 5.51 -2.80 -8.97
N ALA A 32 5.66 -3.39 -10.16
CA ALA A 32 4.62 -3.37 -11.18
C ALA A 32 3.34 -4.00 -10.65
N VAL A 33 3.46 -5.12 -9.92
CA VAL A 33 2.33 -5.78 -9.26
C VAL A 33 1.69 -4.88 -8.21
N THR A 34 2.46 -4.27 -7.29
CA THR A 34 1.89 -3.37 -6.26
C THR A 34 1.13 -2.20 -6.88
N ILE A 35 1.72 -1.51 -7.87
CA ILE A 35 1.05 -0.38 -8.54
C ILE A 35 -0.22 -0.86 -9.26
N SER A 36 -0.13 -1.98 -9.98
CA SER A 36 -1.28 -2.54 -10.71
C SER A 36 -2.42 -2.91 -9.76
N VAL A 37 -2.12 -3.55 -8.63
CA VAL A 37 -3.12 -3.89 -7.60
C VAL A 37 -3.81 -2.63 -7.08
N GLN A 38 -3.05 -1.58 -6.76
CA GLN A 38 -3.64 -0.34 -6.24
C GLN A 38 -4.52 0.39 -7.28
N VAL A 39 -4.08 0.41 -8.54
CA VAL A 39 -4.88 0.96 -9.63
C VAL A 39 -6.17 0.16 -9.80
N VAL A 40 -6.09 -1.18 -9.79
CA VAL A 40 -7.27 -2.05 -9.87
C VAL A 40 -8.20 -1.84 -8.68
N VAL A 41 -7.68 -1.73 -7.46
CA VAL A 41 -8.50 -1.47 -6.26
C VAL A 41 -9.16 -0.10 -6.33
N ALA A 42 -8.44 0.94 -6.76
CA ALA A 42 -9.01 2.27 -6.93
C ALA A 42 -10.14 2.27 -7.98
N ILE A 43 -9.92 1.62 -9.13
CA ILE A 43 -10.94 1.47 -10.17
C ILE A 43 -12.13 0.68 -9.64
N ALA A 44 -11.90 -0.42 -8.92
CA ALA A 44 -12.98 -1.23 -8.34
C ALA A 44 -13.79 -0.44 -7.31
N ALA A 45 -13.13 0.30 -6.42
CA ALA A 45 -13.78 1.18 -5.45
C ALA A 45 -14.66 2.24 -6.14
N ILE A 46 -14.16 2.84 -7.22
CA ILE A 46 -14.92 3.79 -8.05
C ILE A 46 -16.10 3.08 -8.73
N ALA A 47 -15.86 1.94 -9.39
CA ALA A 47 -16.88 1.17 -10.12
C ALA A 47 -18.02 0.69 -9.21
N VAL A 48 -17.72 0.25 -8.00
CA VAL A 48 -18.72 -0.15 -7.00
C VAL A 48 -19.64 1.02 -6.64
N ARG A 49 -19.16 2.25 -6.64
CA ARG A 49 -20.02 3.44 -6.41
C ARG A 49 -20.97 3.72 -7.55
N PHE A 50 -20.65 3.34 -8.79
CA PHE A 50 -21.63 3.38 -9.88
C PHE A 50 -22.77 2.37 -9.69
N ALA A 51 -22.59 1.33 -8.87
CA ALA A 51 -23.65 0.35 -8.58
C ALA A 51 -24.75 0.91 -7.66
N ALA A 52 -24.47 1.95 -6.86
CA ALA A 52 -25.44 2.65 -6.03
C ALA A 52 -25.42 4.16 -6.37
N PRO A 53 -26.11 4.58 -7.45
CA PRO A 53 -26.15 5.98 -7.85
C PRO A 53 -26.96 6.85 -6.87
N GLY A 54 -26.33 7.92 -6.37
CA GLY A 54 -26.92 8.99 -5.56
C GLY A 54 -26.01 10.23 -5.48
N TRP A 55 -26.21 11.12 -4.50
CA TRP A 55 -25.48 12.40 -4.40
C TRP A 55 -23.98 12.22 -4.20
N LEU A 56 -23.55 11.11 -3.59
CA LEU A 56 -22.12 10.81 -3.43
C LEU A 56 -21.45 10.56 -4.79
N LEU A 57 -22.15 9.95 -5.74
CA LEU A 57 -21.63 9.81 -7.10
C LEU A 57 -21.37 11.17 -7.76
N LEU A 58 -22.31 12.12 -7.59
CA LEU A 58 -22.14 13.49 -8.07
C LEU A 58 -20.96 14.18 -7.40
N PHE A 59 -20.79 13.99 -6.08
CA PHE A 59 -19.66 14.55 -5.34
C PHE A 59 -18.31 13.96 -5.82
N PHE A 60 -18.28 12.66 -6.13
CA PHE A 60 -17.13 12.01 -6.76
C PHE A 60 -16.84 12.61 -8.15
N LEU A 61 -17.88 12.85 -8.96
CA LEU A 61 -17.77 13.45 -10.31
C LEU A 61 -17.28 14.90 -10.29
N MET A 62 -17.68 15.68 -9.28
CA MET A 62 -17.30 17.08 -9.08
C MET A 62 -15.89 17.28 -8.49
N GLY A 63 -15.12 16.20 -8.33
CA GLY A 63 -13.73 16.27 -7.88
C GLY A 63 -13.48 15.88 -6.42
N GLY A 64 -14.52 15.53 -5.66
CA GLY A 64 -14.36 14.96 -4.31
C GLY A 64 -13.52 13.68 -4.28
N CYS A 65 -13.47 12.96 -5.41
CA CYS A 65 -12.61 11.80 -5.60
C CYS A 65 -11.13 12.12 -5.37
N LEU A 66 -10.65 13.32 -5.74
CA LEU A 66 -9.24 13.69 -5.52
C LEU A 66 -8.89 13.71 -4.03
N VAL A 67 -9.77 14.22 -3.17
CA VAL A 67 -9.51 14.30 -1.73
C VAL A 67 -9.34 12.90 -1.13
N GLY A 68 -10.16 11.94 -1.57
CA GLY A 68 -10.04 10.54 -1.16
C GLY A 68 -8.85 9.80 -1.79
N LEU A 69 -8.42 10.15 -3.00
CA LEU A 69 -7.33 9.47 -3.69
C LEU A 69 -5.94 10.04 -3.38
N VAL A 70 -5.83 11.30 -2.93
CA VAL A 70 -4.54 11.93 -2.61
C VAL A 70 -3.72 11.12 -1.59
N PRO A 71 -4.27 10.65 -0.45
CA PRO A 71 -3.50 9.85 0.50
C PRO A 71 -3.04 8.52 -0.12
N LEU A 72 -3.83 7.93 -1.01
CA LEU A 72 -3.49 6.71 -1.75
C LEU A 72 -2.28 6.98 -2.64
N ILE A 73 -2.35 8.01 -3.48
CA ILE A 73 -1.28 8.39 -4.41
C ILE A 73 0.03 8.66 -3.65
N ILE A 74 -0.04 9.42 -2.55
CA ILE A 74 1.13 9.72 -1.72
C ILE A 74 1.70 8.44 -1.11
N ALA A 75 0.86 7.61 -0.48
CA ALA A 75 1.28 6.36 0.15
C ALA A 75 1.89 5.38 -0.87
N THR A 76 1.31 5.29 -2.07
CA THR A 76 1.85 4.50 -3.20
C THR A 76 3.21 5.00 -3.64
N ALA A 77 3.35 6.30 -3.93
CA ALA A 77 4.61 6.87 -4.40
C ALA A 77 5.73 6.66 -3.37
N VAL A 78 5.41 6.87 -2.09
CA VAL A 78 6.31 6.63 -0.97
C VAL A 78 6.64 5.14 -0.85
N GLY A 79 5.63 4.26 -0.90
CA GLY A 79 5.77 2.81 -0.81
C GLY A 79 6.65 2.25 -1.92
N VAL A 80 6.46 2.68 -3.17
CA VAL A 80 7.31 2.29 -4.32
C VAL A 80 8.77 2.71 -4.09
N ARG A 81 9.01 3.91 -3.55
CA ARG A 81 10.37 4.35 -3.20
C ARG A 81 10.98 3.48 -2.11
N MET A 82 10.21 3.09 -1.11
CA MET A 82 10.64 2.18 -0.04
C MET A 82 10.92 0.77 -0.57
N LEU A 83 10.11 0.26 -1.51
CA LEU A 83 10.36 -1.00 -2.20
C LEU A 83 11.66 -0.96 -3.02
N ARG A 84 12.04 0.21 -3.52
CA ARG A 84 13.31 0.40 -4.25
C ARG A 84 14.54 0.43 -3.34
N GLN A 85 14.45 1.08 -2.19
CA GLN A 85 15.62 1.44 -1.37
C GLN A 85 15.65 0.77 0.02
N GLY A 86 14.63 -0.02 0.36
CA GLY A 86 14.42 -0.59 1.68
C GLY A 86 15.03 -1.98 1.88
N THR A 87 15.26 -2.32 3.15
CA THR A 87 15.60 -3.68 3.61
C THR A 87 14.40 -4.62 3.46
N ARG A 88 14.62 -5.94 3.50
CA ARG A 88 13.54 -6.94 3.33
C ARG A 88 12.38 -6.72 4.29
N THR A 89 12.65 -6.46 5.56
CA THR A 89 11.63 -6.17 6.60
C THR A 89 10.84 -4.90 6.29
N LEU A 90 11.50 -3.86 5.81
CA LEU A 90 10.82 -2.61 5.44
C LEU A 90 9.90 -2.82 4.23
N ARG A 91 10.34 -3.64 3.26
CA ARG A 91 9.53 -3.99 2.09
C ARG A 91 8.27 -4.74 2.48
N THR A 92 8.39 -5.76 3.35
CA THR A 92 7.22 -6.53 3.81
C THR A 92 6.23 -5.67 4.60
N ALA A 93 6.73 -4.82 5.50
CA ALA A 93 5.89 -3.89 6.26
C ALA A 93 5.19 -2.86 5.35
N THR A 94 5.89 -2.37 4.32
CA THR A 94 5.32 -1.46 3.32
C THR A 94 4.20 -2.15 2.54
N VAL A 95 4.43 -3.35 2.02
CA VAL A 95 3.39 -4.11 1.28
C VAL A 95 2.18 -4.40 2.16
N ALA A 96 2.39 -4.77 3.43
CA ALA A 96 1.30 -5.01 4.37
C ALA A 96 0.46 -3.75 4.59
N MET A 97 1.09 -2.60 4.80
CA MET A 97 0.36 -1.33 4.98
C MET A 97 -0.42 -0.91 3.72
N LEU A 98 0.17 -1.10 2.52
CA LEU A 98 -0.55 -0.82 1.27
C LEU A 98 -1.75 -1.76 1.10
N ALA A 99 -1.62 -3.04 1.46
CA ALA A 99 -2.72 -3.98 1.42
C ALA A 99 -3.84 -3.64 2.42
N VAL A 100 -3.50 -3.20 3.64
CA VAL A 100 -4.48 -2.71 4.63
C VAL A 100 -5.21 -1.48 4.10
N MET A 101 -4.47 -0.55 3.49
CA MET A 101 -5.03 0.65 2.88
C MET A 101 -6.00 0.31 1.74
N ASP A 102 -5.63 -0.62 0.86
CA ASP A 102 -6.46 -1.09 -0.25
C ASP A 102 -7.74 -1.77 0.24
N LEU A 103 -7.62 -2.64 1.24
CA LEU A 103 -8.77 -3.33 1.85
C LEU A 103 -9.71 -2.33 2.54
N ALA A 104 -9.16 -1.34 3.24
CA ALA A 104 -9.92 -0.29 3.90
C ALA A 104 -10.66 0.58 2.86
N LEU A 105 -10.00 0.95 1.76
CA LEU A 105 -10.61 1.71 0.67
C LEU A 105 -11.76 0.94 0.03
N LEU A 106 -11.57 -0.35 -0.25
CA LEU A 106 -12.60 -1.19 -0.85
C LEU A 106 -13.78 -1.41 0.10
N THR A 107 -13.51 -1.61 1.39
CA THR A 107 -14.55 -1.74 2.42
C THR A 107 -15.37 -0.45 2.49
N PHE A 108 -14.71 0.70 2.59
CA PHE A 108 -15.36 2.00 2.56
C PHE A 108 -16.21 2.21 1.30
N ALA A 109 -15.69 1.80 0.13
CA ALA A 109 -16.43 1.92 -1.12
C ALA A 109 -17.69 1.05 -1.15
N LEU A 110 -17.64 -0.14 -0.55
CA LEU A 110 -18.76 -1.09 -0.49
C LEU A 110 -19.82 -0.72 0.55
N THR A 111 -19.39 -0.14 1.68
CA THR A 111 -20.27 0.05 2.84
C THR A 111 -20.77 1.47 3.00
N LEU A 112 -20.21 2.49 2.36
CA LEU A 112 -20.76 3.84 2.53
C LEU A 112 -22.15 3.92 1.87
N PRO A 113 -23.20 4.27 2.64
CA PRO A 113 -24.52 4.51 2.06
C PRO A 113 -24.48 5.77 1.19
N ASP A 114 -25.17 5.72 0.06
CA ASP A 114 -25.45 6.90 -0.74
C ASP A 114 -26.68 7.62 -0.18
N ILE A 115 -26.58 8.95 -0.07
CA ILE A 115 -27.65 9.81 0.42
C ILE A 115 -28.46 10.24 -0.80
N THR A 116 -29.78 10.11 -0.72
CA THR A 116 -30.72 10.57 -1.75
C THR A 116 -31.72 11.56 -1.16
N ASP A 117 -32.38 12.36 -1.99
CA ASP A 117 -33.38 13.34 -1.53
C ASP A 117 -34.65 12.68 -0.95
N GLN A 118 -34.84 11.39 -1.18
CA GLN A 118 -35.93 10.63 -0.60
C GLN A 118 -35.53 10.16 0.80
N ALA A 119 -36.16 10.75 1.83
CA ALA A 119 -35.83 10.60 3.25
C ALA A 119 -35.81 9.14 3.78
N ASP A 120 -36.37 8.19 3.02
CA ASP A 120 -36.51 6.79 3.44
C ASP A 120 -35.79 5.80 2.50
N THR A 121 -35.09 6.26 1.47
CA THR A 121 -34.34 5.38 0.55
C THR A 121 -32.85 5.61 0.66
N ASN A 122 -32.18 4.69 1.35
CA ASN A 122 -30.72 4.63 1.39
C ASN A 122 -30.24 3.50 0.49
N PHE A 123 -29.22 3.76 -0.33
CA PHE A 123 -28.63 2.77 -1.23
C PHE A 123 -27.25 2.39 -0.72
N VAL A 124 -27.01 1.11 -0.46
CA VAL A 124 -25.67 0.61 -0.07
C VAL A 124 -25.13 -0.26 -1.19
N PRO A 125 -23.93 0.03 -1.74
CA PRO A 125 -23.35 -0.74 -2.85
C PRO A 125 -23.24 -2.23 -2.59
N ALA A 126 -22.77 -2.64 -1.39
CA ALA A 126 -22.66 -4.05 -1.03
C ALA A 126 -24.01 -4.78 -1.12
N VAL A 127 -25.04 -4.22 -0.50
CA VAL A 127 -26.38 -4.83 -0.48
C VAL A 127 -26.97 -4.91 -1.88
N ARG A 128 -26.75 -3.89 -2.72
CA ARG A 128 -27.25 -3.89 -4.10
C ARG A 128 -26.53 -4.89 -4.99
N LEU A 129 -25.23 -5.07 -4.80
CA LEU A 129 -24.42 -6.05 -5.56
C LEU A 129 -24.71 -7.48 -5.14
N PHE A 130 -24.87 -7.76 -3.84
CA PHE A 130 -24.99 -9.12 -3.31
C PHE A 130 -26.43 -9.58 -3.10
N GLU A 131 -27.32 -8.70 -2.64
CA GLU A 131 -28.72 -9.05 -2.30
C GLU A 131 -29.73 -8.57 -3.35
N LYS A 132 -29.28 -7.81 -4.37
CA LYS A 132 -30.13 -7.18 -5.40
C LYS A 132 -31.25 -6.29 -4.84
N GLN A 133 -31.20 -5.94 -3.55
CA GLN A 133 -32.15 -5.02 -2.95
C GLN A 133 -31.82 -3.58 -3.36
N SER A 134 -32.85 -2.82 -3.68
CA SER A 134 -32.72 -1.43 -4.10
C SER A 134 -32.56 -0.50 -2.89
N ALA A 135 -33.41 -0.58 -1.87
CA ALA A 135 -33.34 0.31 -0.71
C ALA A 135 -33.15 -0.47 0.59
N VAL A 136 -32.32 0.06 1.49
CA VAL A 136 -32.15 -0.45 2.86
C VAL A 136 -32.79 0.48 3.88
N SER A 137 -33.23 -0.10 5.00
CA SER A 137 -33.78 0.66 6.14
C SER A 137 -32.75 1.67 6.67
N GLN A 138 -33.22 2.76 7.28
CA GLN A 138 -32.34 3.76 7.91
C GLN A 138 -31.40 3.14 8.96
N HIS A 139 -31.88 2.17 9.74
CA HIS A 139 -31.06 1.49 10.74
C HIS A 139 -29.91 0.70 10.10
N THR A 140 -30.20 -0.04 9.03
CA THR A 140 -29.19 -0.77 8.26
C THR A 140 -28.18 0.19 7.61
N ALA A 141 -28.65 1.29 7.02
CA ALA A 141 -27.80 2.32 6.43
C ALA A 141 -26.85 2.95 7.47
N ALA A 142 -27.33 3.19 8.70
CA ALA A 142 -26.50 3.72 9.79
C ALA A 142 -25.37 2.75 10.18
N VAL A 143 -25.66 1.45 10.31
CA VAL A 143 -24.63 0.43 10.61
C VAL A 143 -23.54 0.40 9.53
N TYR A 144 -23.94 0.41 8.26
CA TYR A 144 -23.02 0.47 7.13
C TYR A 144 -22.21 1.77 7.07
N GLY A 145 -22.84 2.89 7.43
CA GLY A 145 -22.17 4.19 7.60
C GLY A 145 -21.08 4.14 8.67
N THR A 146 -21.35 3.54 9.83
CA THR A 146 -20.35 3.34 10.89
C THR A 146 -19.19 2.45 10.42
N ILE A 147 -19.45 1.37 9.68
CA ILE A 147 -18.40 0.53 9.12
C ILE A 147 -17.54 1.32 8.13
N ALA A 148 -18.16 2.14 7.28
CA ALA A 148 -17.45 3.01 6.36
C ALA A 148 -16.57 4.01 7.11
N GLU A 149 -17.06 4.61 8.19
CA GLU A 149 -16.27 5.54 9.02
C GLU A 149 -15.00 4.88 9.59
N TYR A 150 -15.14 3.68 10.19
CA TYR A 150 -13.98 2.93 10.67
C TYR A 150 -13.02 2.55 9.54
N ALA A 151 -13.54 2.16 8.38
CA ALA A 151 -12.73 1.89 7.21
C ALA A 151 -11.95 3.13 6.74
N ALA A 152 -12.56 4.32 6.80
CA ALA A 152 -11.88 5.57 6.50
C ALA A 152 -10.75 5.86 7.50
N TYR A 153 -10.96 5.63 8.80
CA TYR A 153 -9.89 5.75 9.80
C TYR A 153 -8.75 4.76 9.55
N CYS A 154 -9.06 3.49 9.27
CA CYS A 154 -8.05 2.48 8.93
C CYS A 154 -7.24 2.87 7.70
N TYR A 155 -7.91 3.39 6.67
CA TYR A 155 -7.28 3.90 5.45
C TYR A 155 -6.28 5.03 5.77
N LEU A 156 -6.70 6.03 6.54
CA LEU A 156 -5.84 7.16 6.92
C LEU A 156 -4.67 6.74 7.80
N ILE A 157 -4.89 5.83 8.75
CA ILE A 157 -3.84 5.29 9.63
C ILE A 157 -2.81 4.50 8.81
N ALA A 158 -3.25 3.68 7.85
CA ALA A 158 -2.36 2.91 6.99
C ALA A 158 -1.53 3.82 6.07
N ALA A 159 -2.14 4.87 5.51
CA ALA A 159 -1.45 5.89 4.72
C ALA A 159 -0.40 6.64 5.57
N ALA A 160 -0.78 7.11 6.76
CA ALA A 160 0.12 7.78 7.69
C ALA A 160 1.26 6.86 8.17
N GLY A 161 0.97 5.59 8.44
CA GLY A 161 1.96 4.59 8.81
C GLY A 161 2.98 4.35 7.69
N THR A 162 2.53 4.29 6.44
CA THR A 162 3.41 4.18 5.26
C THR A 162 4.32 5.40 5.14
N ALA A 163 3.78 6.61 5.30
CA ALA A 163 4.57 7.84 5.31
C ALA A 163 5.58 7.88 6.47
N GLY A 164 5.16 7.52 7.69
CA GLY A 164 6.00 7.47 8.87
C GLY A 164 7.19 6.52 8.72
N MET A 165 6.95 5.30 8.20
CA MET A 165 8.03 4.36 7.91
C MET A 165 9.04 4.94 6.90
N ALA A 166 8.58 5.71 5.91
CA ALA A 166 9.45 6.34 4.94
C ALA A 166 10.34 7.42 5.55
N VAL A 167 9.78 8.22 6.45
CA VAL A 167 10.51 9.23 7.22
C VAL A 167 11.58 8.57 8.07
N VAL A 168 11.23 7.53 8.84
CA VAL A 168 12.19 6.77 9.66
C VAL A 168 13.30 6.17 8.79
N ALA A 169 12.95 5.59 7.64
CA ALA A 169 13.93 5.06 6.70
C ALA A 169 14.85 6.14 6.11
N ALA A 170 14.34 7.34 5.85
CA ALA A 170 15.14 8.47 5.38
C ALA A 170 16.11 8.96 6.46
N ILE A 171 15.66 9.11 7.71
CA ILE A 171 16.50 9.50 8.85
C ILE A 171 17.61 8.47 9.08
N ALA A 172 17.27 7.18 9.13
CA ALA A 172 18.24 6.11 9.32
C ALA A 172 19.31 6.06 8.22
N ARG A 173 18.95 6.42 6.97
CA ARG A 173 19.94 6.57 5.89
C ARG A 173 20.85 7.77 6.07
N ARG A 174 20.31 8.93 6.48
CA ARG A 174 21.11 10.13 6.76
C ARG A 174 22.15 9.88 7.85
N ILE A 175 21.74 9.27 8.96
CA ILE A 175 22.65 8.94 10.08
C ILE A 175 23.80 8.04 9.62
N ARG A 176 23.52 7.03 8.79
CA ARG A 176 24.57 6.15 8.24
C ARG A 176 25.52 6.90 7.33
N ALA A 177 25.02 7.79 6.47
CA ALA A 177 25.84 8.58 5.56
C ALA A 177 26.79 9.54 6.30
N SER A 178 26.33 10.15 7.39
CA SER A 178 27.16 11.04 8.23
C SER A 178 28.27 10.32 8.98
N ARG A 179 28.12 9.02 9.27
CA ARG A 179 29.18 8.22 9.92
C ARG A 179 30.30 7.86 8.96
N THR A 180 29.99 7.57 7.69
CA THR A 180 30.98 7.21 6.67
C THR A 180 31.84 8.38 6.17
N THR A 181 31.48 9.63 6.47
CA THR A 181 32.27 10.83 6.10
C THR A 181 33.15 11.33 7.24
N ALA A 182 33.03 10.72 8.43
CA ALA A 182 33.80 11.10 9.61
C ALA A 182 35.01 10.17 9.86
N ASP A 183 35.11 9.08 9.10
CA ASP A 183 36.25 8.15 9.02
C ASP A 183 37.09 8.48 7.77
#